data_AF-J5VH35-F1
#
_entry.id   AF-J5VH35-F1
#
_cell.length_a   1.000
_cell.length_b   1.000
_cell.length_c   1.000
_cell.angle_alpha   90.00
_cell.angle_beta   90.00
_cell.angle_gamma   90.00
#
_symmetry.space_group_name_H-M   'P 1'
#
loop_
_entity.id
_entity.type
_entity.pdbx_description
1 polymer ?
#
loop_
_entity_poly.entity_id
_entity_poly.type
_entity_poly.pdbx_seq_one_letter_code
_entity_poly.pdbx_strand_id
1 'polypeptide(L)'
;MTAAWNIATETDASGLKNGNYIKGTVLLVLRKQTGDDIAFLDEINADIQAEVRRQIAGMQVLDDKEEPNFADPDYVLAAYAASLKVLTAYASIEDLDLEYELNQAISNPRASKIVRMIEHAKKIAFDCVIPSAFPAVLWREMTNAEKFYIKGLESEKRGEYQLSAYQEFARGFSISGYSRMMASERANAARLKTPFEMAGRTIRDVPDFENSVMRTIFHGIYVGIKEEMSPQKALGFMKNELPDYWGRREMIRKILAFFVDVRDRGNMHPHWTESAEMAELLLSAVTHDGV
;
A
#
# COMPACT_ATOMS: atom_id res chain seq x y z
N MET A 1 -20.67 -0.66 -18.00
CA MET A 1 -20.89 -1.12 -16.61
C MET A 1 -21.75 -0.10 -15.84
N THR A 2 -22.66 -0.55 -14.98
CA THR A 2 -23.63 0.31 -14.26
C THR A 2 -23.44 0.32 -12.74
N ALA A 3 -22.95 -0.77 -12.12
CA ALA A 3 -22.67 -0.83 -10.67
C ALA A 3 -21.64 -1.94 -10.32
N ALA A 4 -20.92 -1.80 -9.20
CA ALA A 4 -20.01 -2.80 -8.61
C ALA A 4 -20.17 -2.85 -7.09
N TRP A 5 -20.18 -4.06 -6.50
CA TRP A 5 -20.23 -4.28 -5.05
C TRP A 5 -19.34 -5.47 -4.64
N ASN A 6 -18.75 -5.45 -3.44
CA ASN A 6 -17.92 -6.52 -2.88
C ASN A 6 -18.53 -7.11 -1.62
N ILE A 7 -18.34 -8.41 -1.40
CA ILE A 7 -18.69 -9.13 -0.17
C ILE A 7 -17.45 -9.91 0.27
N ALA A 8 -16.84 -9.54 1.41
CA ALA A 8 -15.70 -10.25 1.98
C ALA A 8 -16.14 -11.53 2.72
N THR A 9 -15.44 -12.65 2.50
CA THR A 9 -15.81 -13.97 3.06
C THR A 9 -14.59 -14.80 3.47
N GLU A 10 -13.68 -14.29 4.30
CA GLU A 10 -12.56 -15.11 4.81
C GLU A 10 -12.99 -15.89 6.08
N THR A 11 -12.90 -17.22 6.05
CA THR A 11 -13.17 -18.09 7.21
C THR A 11 -11.89 -18.68 7.77
N ASP A 12 -11.73 -18.70 9.09
CA ASP A 12 -10.67 -19.46 9.77
C ASP A 12 -10.83 -20.95 9.47
N ALA A 13 -9.82 -21.57 8.85
CA ALA A 13 -9.80 -23.01 8.63
C ALA A 13 -9.53 -23.75 9.95
N SER A 14 -10.55 -23.97 10.78
CA SER A 14 -10.53 -24.91 11.90
C SER A 14 -11.20 -26.24 11.55
N GLY A 15 -10.99 -26.76 10.34
CA GLY A 15 -11.61 -28.00 9.88
C GLY A 15 -10.68 -28.80 8.99
N LEU A 16 -10.69 -30.14 9.16
CA LEU A 16 -9.82 -31.18 8.58
C LEU A 16 -9.61 -31.18 7.05
N LYS A 17 -10.10 -30.19 6.29
CA LYS A 17 -9.95 -30.13 4.83
C LYS A 17 -9.13 -28.91 4.43
N ASN A 18 -7.91 -29.18 3.96
CA ASN A 18 -7.10 -28.24 3.18
C ASN A 18 -7.78 -27.98 1.83
N GLY A 19 -8.23 -26.75 1.59
CA GLY A 19 -8.78 -26.30 0.31
C GLY A 19 -8.76 -24.77 0.21
N ASN A 20 -8.75 -24.23 -1.01
CA ASN A 20 -8.83 -22.79 -1.27
C ASN A 20 -10.23 -22.27 -0.90
N TYR A 21 -10.32 -21.44 0.15
CA TYR A 21 -11.55 -20.75 0.52
C TYR A 21 -11.73 -19.49 -0.34
N ILE A 22 -12.97 -19.19 -0.74
CA ILE A 22 -13.32 -17.97 -1.50
C ILE A 22 -13.16 -16.79 -0.54
N LYS A 23 -12.24 -15.87 -0.86
CA LYS A 23 -11.90 -14.74 0.02
C LYS A 23 -12.84 -13.53 -0.13
N GLY A 24 -13.59 -13.47 -1.22
CA GLY A 24 -14.64 -12.47 -1.45
C GLY A 24 -15.35 -12.68 -2.78
N THR A 25 -16.53 -12.06 -2.94
CA THR A 25 -17.34 -12.09 -4.15
C THR A 25 -17.57 -10.68 -4.67
N VAL A 26 -17.26 -10.45 -5.96
CA VAL A 26 -17.52 -9.17 -6.64
C VAL A 26 -18.73 -9.32 -7.56
N LEU A 27 -19.72 -8.44 -7.39
CA LEU A 27 -20.90 -8.35 -8.24
C LEU A 27 -20.76 -7.16 -9.19
N LEU A 28 -20.73 -7.43 -10.50
CA LEU A 28 -20.69 -6.40 -11.55
C LEU A 28 -22.02 -6.38 -12.31
N VAL A 29 -22.67 -5.22 -12.36
CA VAL A 29 -23.85 -5.00 -13.19
C VAL A 29 -23.40 -4.42 -14.52
N LEU A 30 -23.60 -5.19 -15.59
CA LEU A 30 -23.20 -4.81 -16.95
C LEU A 30 -24.43 -4.40 -17.76
N ARG A 31 -24.27 -3.38 -18.60
CA ARG A 31 -25.23 -3.00 -19.65
C ARG A 31 -24.65 -3.45 -20.98
N LYS A 32 -25.45 -4.12 -21.80
CA LYS A 32 -25.04 -4.48 -23.17
C LYS A 32 -24.72 -3.21 -23.96
N GLN A 33 -23.53 -3.18 -24.56
CA GLN A 33 -23.12 -2.13 -25.48
C GLN A 33 -23.88 -2.32 -26.81
N THR A 34 -24.41 -1.24 -27.37
CA THR A 34 -25.24 -1.25 -28.59
C THR A 34 -24.88 -0.13 -29.57
N GLY A 35 -23.74 0.52 -29.37
CA GLY A 35 -23.25 1.60 -30.25
C GLY A 35 -22.10 1.10 -31.13
N ASP A 36 -21.54 2.01 -31.94
CA ASP A 36 -20.48 1.70 -32.91
C ASP A 36 -19.19 2.50 -32.63
N ASP A 37 -19.04 3.04 -31.41
CA ASP A 37 -17.90 3.88 -31.04
C ASP A 37 -16.59 3.10 -31.06
N ILE A 38 -15.55 3.71 -31.64
CA ILE A 38 -14.19 3.17 -31.76
C ILE A 38 -13.25 4.08 -30.97
N ALA A 39 -12.28 3.50 -30.26
CA ALA A 39 -11.26 4.25 -29.55
C ALA A 39 -9.86 3.72 -29.84
N PHE A 40 -8.85 4.58 -29.69
CA PHE A 40 -7.44 4.21 -29.80
C PHE A 40 -6.87 3.76 -28.45
N LEU A 41 -5.85 2.91 -28.47
CA LEU A 41 -5.30 2.30 -27.26
C LEU A 41 -4.72 3.33 -26.26
N ASP A 42 -4.14 4.42 -26.75
CA ASP A 42 -3.61 5.52 -25.96
C ASP A 42 -4.72 6.39 -25.35
N GLU A 43 -5.78 6.67 -26.11
CA GLU A 43 -6.98 7.35 -25.61
C GLU A 43 -7.63 6.55 -24.46
N ILE A 44 -7.81 5.24 -24.65
CA ILE A 44 -8.38 4.37 -23.61
C ILE A 44 -7.52 4.36 -22.36
N ASN A 45 -6.19 4.38 -22.51
CA ASN A 45 -5.32 4.50 -21.34
C ASN A 45 -5.63 5.79 -20.58
N ALA A 46 -5.68 6.94 -21.26
CA ALA A 46 -5.98 8.21 -20.61
C ALA A 46 -7.37 8.21 -19.95
N ASP A 47 -8.39 7.68 -20.63
CA ASP A 47 -9.77 7.57 -20.15
C ASP A 47 -9.87 6.69 -18.90
N ILE A 48 -9.20 5.53 -18.89
CA ILE A 48 -9.15 4.66 -17.71
C ILE A 48 -8.55 5.41 -16.53
N GLN A 49 -7.43 6.13 -16.71
CA GLN A 49 -6.83 6.86 -15.60
C GLN A 49 -7.75 7.97 -15.08
N ALA A 50 -8.43 8.68 -15.98
CA ALA A 50 -9.39 9.73 -15.62
C ALA A 50 -10.57 9.16 -14.84
N GLU A 51 -11.15 8.04 -15.30
CA GLU A 51 -12.28 7.39 -14.65
C GLU A 51 -11.90 6.79 -13.29
N VAL A 52 -10.71 6.18 -13.16
CA VAL A 52 -10.19 5.67 -11.88
C VAL A 52 -10.07 6.81 -10.88
N ARG A 53 -9.43 7.92 -11.25
CA ARG A 53 -9.29 9.10 -10.37
C ARG A 53 -10.64 9.67 -9.98
N ARG A 54 -11.57 9.80 -10.94
CA ARG A 54 -12.93 10.30 -10.71
C ARG A 54 -13.68 9.39 -9.73
N GLN A 55 -13.60 8.07 -9.91
CA GLN A 55 -14.27 7.09 -9.06
C GLN A 55 -13.72 7.13 -7.62
N ILE A 56 -12.40 7.14 -7.46
CA ILE A 56 -11.75 7.19 -6.15
C ILE A 56 -12.06 8.51 -5.44
N ALA A 57 -11.95 9.64 -6.13
CA ALA A 57 -12.31 10.94 -5.56
C ALA A 57 -13.78 10.97 -5.11
N GLY A 58 -14.69 10.38 -5.89
CA GLY A 58 -16.09 10.22 -5.51
C GLY A 58 -16.27 9.39 -4.24
N MET A 59 -15.55 8.28 -4.10
CA MET A 59 -15.56 7.46 -2.88
C MET A 59 -15.02 8.24 -1.68
N GLN A 60 -13.89 8.93 -1.83
CA GLN A 60 -13.27 9.73 -0.77
C GLN A 60 -14.14 10.90 -0.29
N VAL A 61 -14.98 11.48 -1.17
CA VAL A 61 -15.96 12.52 -0.79
C VAL A 61 -17.10 11.93 0.06
N LEU A 62 -17.46 10.67 -0.18
CA LEU A 62 -18.50 9.96 0.58
C LEU A 62 -17.95 9.30 1.86
N ASP A 63 -16.62 9.18 1.96
CA ASP A 63 -15.95 8.53 3.06
C ASP A 63 -15.95 9.43 4.29
N ASP A 64 -16.41 8.91 5.44
CA ASP A 64 -16.32 9.66 6.68
C ASP A 64 -14.85 9.64 7.14
N LYS A 65 -14.32 10.83 7.48
CA LYS A 65 -12.92 10.96 7.87
C LYS A 65 -12.65 10.46 9.29
N GLU A 66 -13.67 10.41 10.14
CA GLU A 66 -13.57 9.90 11.50
C GLU A 66 -13.83 8.38 11.54
N GLU A 67 -14.73 7.88 10.70
CA GLU A 67 -15.05 6.45 10.58
C GLU A 67 -15.09 6.00 9.10
N PRO A 68 -13.92 5.71 8.49
CA PRO A 68 -13.84 5.38 7.07
C PRO A 68 -14.65 4.13 6.72
N ASN A 69 -15.48 4.24 5.68
CA ASN A 69 -16.30 3.17 5.12
C ASN A 69 -15.53 2.31 4.11
N PHE A 70 -14.43 2.82 3.55
CA PHE A 70 -13.66 2.15 2.51
C PHE A 70 -12.25 1.80 2.98
N ALA A 71 -11.83 0.57 2.72
CA ALA A 71 -10.45 0.15 2.88
C ALA A 71 -9.70 0.21 1.54
N ASP A 72 -8.37 0.18 1.59
CA ASP A 72 -7.50 0.16 0.40
C ASP A 72 -7.94 -0.87 -0.67
N PRO A 73 -8.33 -2.12 -0.34
CA PRO A 73 -8.84 -3.08 -1.33
C PRO A 73 -10.10 -2.60 -2.09
N ASP A 74 -10.96 -1.80 -1.45
CA ASP A 74 -12.17 -1.27 -2.08
C ASP A 74 -11.83 -0.26 -3.17
N TYR A 75 -10.80 0.57 -2.94
CA TYR A 75 -10.30 1.51 -3.94
C TYR A 75 -9.65 0.79 -5.14
N VAL A 76 -8.94 -0.31 -4.89
CA VAL A 76 -8.37 -1.16 -5.96
C VAL A 76 -9.48 -1.80 -6.78
N LEU A 77 -10.53 -2.28 -6.11
CA LEU A 77 -11.68 -2.85 -6.78
C LEU A 77 -12.45 -1.80 -7.59
N ALA A 78 -12.59 -0.60 -7.05
CA ALA A 78 -13.19 0.53 -7.75
C ALA A 78 -12.38 0.90 -9.01
N ALA A 79 -11.05 0.83 -8.96
CA ALA A 79 -10.20 1.03 -10.13
C ALA A 79 -10.36 -0.07 -11.19
N TYR A 80 -10.52 -1.32 -10.76
CA TYR A 80 -10.85 -2.44 -11.65
C TYR A 80 -12.21 -2.23 -12.33
N ALA A 81 -13.25 -1.89 -11.56
CA ALA A 81 -14.57 -1.54 -12.05
C ALA A 81 -14.54 -0.37 -13.05
N ALA A 82 -13.84 0.71 -12.70
CA ALA A 82 -13.63 1.88 -13.55
C ALA A 82 -12.97 1.51 -14.88
N SER A 83 -11.95 0.66 -14.84
CA SER A 83 -11.25 0.19 -16.04
C SER A 83 -12.18 -0.61 -16.95
N LEU A 84 -12.93 -1.56 -16.39
CA LEU A 84 -13.94 -2.32 -17.15
C LEU A 84 -15.04 -1.42 -17.70
N LYS A 85 -15.46 -0.39 -16.97
CA LYS A 85 -16.47 0.56 -17.44
C LYS A 85 -16.02 1.27 -18.71
N VAL A 86 -14.78 1.75 -18.77
CA VAL A 86 -14.21 2.41 -19.95
C VAL A 86 -14.02 1.41 -21.09
N LEU A 87 -13.39 0.27 -20.83
CA LEU A 87 -13.12 -0.76 -21.83
C LEU A 87 -14.40 -1.29 -22.50
N THR A 88 -15.51 -1.38 -21.74
CA THR A 88 -16.80 -1.86 -22.24
C THR A 88 -17.69 -0.77 -22.84
N ALA A 89 -17.24 0.48 -22.89
CA ALA A 89 -17.98 1.57 -23.52
C ALA A 89 -17.86 1.54 -25.05
N TYR A 90 -16.72 1.09 -25.56
CA TYR A 90 -16.40 1.07 -26.99
C TYR A 90 -16.78 -0.26 -27.65
N ALA A 91 -17.19 -0.20 -28.91
CA ALA A 91 -17.53 -1.36 -29.73
C ALA A 91 -16.27 -2.10 -30.21
N SER A 92 -15.24 -1.33 -30.58
CA SER A 92 -13.93 -1.84 -30.94
C SER A 92 -12.83 -0.90 -30.46
N ILE A 93 -11.63 -1.45 -30.35
CA ILE A 93 -10.42 -0.71 -29.97
C ILE A 93 -9.45 -0.88 -31.14
N GLU A 94 -9.03 0.23 -31.75
CA GLU A 94 -8.12 0.18 -32.89
C GLU A 94 -6.75 -0.36 -32.47
N ASP A 95 -6.08 -1.10 -33.37
CA ASP A 95 -4.83 -1.83 -33.11
C ASP A 95 -4.89 -2.90 -32.00
N LEU A 96 -6.11 -3.34 -31.64
CA LEU A 96 -6.36 -4.36 -30.64
C LEU A 96 -7.33 -5.43 -31.14
N ASP A 97 -6.81 -6.62 -31.42
CA ASP A 97 -7.63 -7.81 -31.61
C ASP A 97 -8.21 -8.25 -30.25
N LEU A 98 -9.47 -7.90 -30.01
CA LEU A 98 -10.16 -8.19 -28.75
C LEU A 98 -10.28 -9.69 -28.47
N GLU A 99 -10.51 -10.51 -29.49
CA GLU A 99 -10.67 -11.96 -29.28
C GLU A 99 -9.33 -12.59 -28.90
N TYR A 100 -8.26 -12.20 -29.58
CA TYR A 100 -6.91 -12.59 -29.20
C TYR A 100 -6.56 -12.12 -27.78
N GLU A 101 -6.84 -10.86 -27.44
CA GLU A 101 -6.50 -10.28 -26.13
C GLU A 101 -7.30 -10.91 -24.98
N LEU A 102 -8.58 -11.22 -25.17
CA LEU A 102 -9.39 -11.92 -24.17
C LEU A 102 -8.90 -13.36 -23.96
N ASN A 103 -8.54 -14.06 -25.04
CA ASN A 103 -7.94 -15.38 -24.94
C ASN A 103 -6.58 -15.34 -24.22
N GLN A 104 -5.75 -14.34 -24.53
CA GLN A 104 -4.49 -14.10 -23.82
C GLN A 104 -4.70 -13.74 -22.36
N ALA A 105 -5.72 -12.95 -22.03
CA ALA A 105 -6.04 -12.60 -20.65
C ALA A 105 -6.36 -13.84 -19.79
N ILE A 106 -6.89 -14.91 -20.40
CA ILE A 106 -7.17 -16.19 -19.73
C ILE A 106 -5.94 -17.11 -19.73
N SER A 107 -5.28 -17.27 -20.88
CA SER A 107 -4.21 -18.27 -21.07
C SER A 107 -2.82 -17.79 -20.62
N ASN A 108 -2.53 -16.50 -20.81
CA ASN A 108 -1.28 -15.85 -20.42
C ASN A 108 -1.52 -14.39 -20.03
N PRO A 109 -2.09 -14.12 -18.84
CA PRO A 109 -2.55 -12.79 -18.44
C PRO A 109 -1.48 -11.70 -18.54
N ARG A 110 -0.19 -12.03 -18.31
CA ARG A 110 0.93 -11.08 -18.38
C ARG A 110 1.18 -10.56 -19.80
N ALA A 111 0.85 -11.35 -20.82
CA ALA A 111 1.02 -10.99 -22.22
C ALA A 111 -0.10 -10.07 -22.74
N SER A 112 -1.28 -10.08 -22.11
CA SER A 112 -2.41 -9.24 -22.55
C SER A 112 -2.18 -7.76 -22.29
N LYS A 113 -2.41 -6.93 -23.31
CA LYS A 113 -2.43 -5.46 -23.23
C LYS A 113 -3.54 -5.00 -22.29
N ILE A 114 -4.74 -5.58 -22.39
CA ILE A 114 -5.90 -5.22 -21.55
C ILE A 114 -5.58 -5.45 -20.07
N VAL A 115 -5.03 -6.62 -19.73
CA VAL A 115 -4.64 -6.93 -18.34
C VAL A 115 -3.59 -5.95 -17.83
N ARG A 116 -2.59 -5.59 -18.66
CA ARG A 116 -1.59 -4.58 -18.26
C ARG A 116 -2.20 -3.21 -18.00
N MET A 117 -3.18 -2.78 -18.78
CA MET A 117 -3.89 -1.50 -18.57
C MET A 117 -4.66 -1.52 -17.23
N ILE A 118 -5.35 -2.61 -16.94
CA ILE A 118 -6.07 -2.79 -15.67
C ILE A 118 -5.09 -2.82 -14.49
N GLU A 119 -3.96 -3.53 -14.60
CA GLU A 119 -2.95 -3.54 -13.54
C GLU A 119 -2.33 -2.14 -13.34
N HIS A 120 -2.13 -1.37 -14.41
CA HIS A 120 -1.68 0.01 -14.30
C HIS A 120 -2.72 0.90 -13.59
N ALA A 121 -4.01 0.73 -13.88
CA ALA A 121 -5.10 1.42 -13.19
C ALA A 121 -5.13 1.13 -11.69
N LYS A 122 -4.87 -0.12 -11.27
CA LYS A 122 -4.75 -0.48 -9.85
C LYS A 122 -3.63 0.29 -9.16
N LYS A 123 -2.49 0.51 -9.83
CA LYS A 123 -1.38 1.31 -9.25
C LYS A 123 -1.80 2.76 -9.00
N ILE A 124 -2.53 3.35 -9.95
CA ILE A 124 -3.09 4.69 -9.80
C ILE A 124 -4.00 4.76 -8.58
N ALA A 125 -4.76 3.69 -8.31
CA ALA A 125 -5.60 3.62 -7.14
C ALA A 125 -4.79 3.77 -5.84
N PHE A 126 -3.72 2.98 -5.69
CA PHE A 126 -2.85 3.07 -4.53
C PHE A 126 -2.17 4.45 -4.38
N ASP A 127 -1.83 5.12 -5.48
CA ASP A 127 -1.28 6.47 -5.43
C ASP A 127 -2.32 7.53 -5.01
N CYS A 128 -3.62 7.28 -5.23
CA CYS A 128 -4.69 8.17 -4.79
C CYS A 128 -5.10 7.98 -3.32
N VAL A 129 -4.81 6.82 -2.71
CA VAL A 129 -5.18 6.52 -1.33
C VAL A 129 -4.04 6.89 -0.38
N ILE A 130 -3.98 8.17 -0.01
CA ILE A 130 -2.93 8.73 0.84
C ILE A 130 -3.33 8.59 2.33
N PRO A 131 -2.48 8.00 3.18
CA PRO A 131 -2.68 7.99 4.63
C PRO A 131 -2.86 9.41 5.20
N SER A 132 -3.82 9.61 6.11
CA SER A 132 -4.10 10.94 6.69
C SER A 132 -2.92 11.53 7.46
N ALA A 133 -2.01 10.68 7.93
CA ALA A 133 -0.78 11.09 8.61
C ALA A 133 0.23 11.81 7.69
N PHE A 134 0.11 11.67 6.37
CA PHE A 134 1.10 12.15 5.40
C PHE A 134 0.51 13.19 4.43
N PRO A 135 1.14 14.37 4.30
CA PRO A 135 0.88 15.28 3.18
C PRO A 135 1.16 14.59 1.84
N ALA A 136 0.35 14.90 0.82
CA ALA A 136 0.46 14.29 -0.50
C ALA A 136 1.85 14.45 -1.15
N VAL A 137 2.52 15.58 -0.90
CA VAL A 137 3.88 15.84 -1.42
C VAL A 137 4.88 14.84 -0.85
N LEU A 138 4.87 14.65 0.47
CA LEU A 138 5.77 13.70 1.14
C LEU A 138 5.44 12.26 0.76
N TRP A 139 4.16 11.89 0.71
CA TRP A 139 3.75 10.55 0.28
C TRP A 139 4.31 10.19 -1.12
N ARG A 140 4.29 11.15 -2.05
CA ARG A 140 4.82 10.95 -3.41
C ARG A 140 6.35 10.79 -3.44
N GLU A 141 7.06 11.39 -2.50
CA GLU A 141 8.53 11.28 -2.39
C GLU A 141 8.98 9.96 -1.76
N MET A 142 8.10 9.27 -1.03
CA MET A 142 8.40 7.96 -0.43
C MET A 142 8.57 6.90 -1.52
N THR A 143 9.53 6.01 -1.28
CA THR A 143 9.70 4.80 -2.08
C THR A 143 8.47 3.90 -1.94
N ASN A 144 8.25 3.04 -2.93
CA ASN A 144 7.16 2.08 -2.90
C ASN A 144 7.24 1.16 -1.66
N ALA A 145 8.44 0.73 -1.27
CA ALA A 145 8.64 -0.08 -0.08
C ALA A 145 8.26 0.63 1.22
N GLU A 146 8.55 1.92 1.32
CA GLU A 146 8.11 2.75 2.45
C GLU A 146 6.58 2.88 2.48
N LYS A 147 5.96 3.16 1.33
CA LYS A 147 4.49 3.23 1.20
C LYS A 147 3.82 1.93 1.63
N PHE A 148 4.36 0.78 1.19
CA PHE A 148 3.91 -0.54 1.62
C PHE A 148 3.98 -0.72 3.13
N TYR A 149 5.08 -0.30 3.74
CA TYR A 149 5.24 -0.41 5.18
C TYR A 149 4.22 0.45 5.94
N ILE A 150 4.02 1.70 5.51
CA ILE A 150 3.00 2.59 6.11
C ILE A 150 1.61 1.97 6.00
N LYS A 151 1.21 1.49 4.81
CA LYS A 151 -0.11 0.87 4.59
C LYS A 151 -0.31 -0.40 5.40
N GLY A 152 0.72 -1.26 5.45
CA GLY A 152 0.68 -2.45 6.29
C GLY A 152 0.54 -2.09 7.77
N LEU A 153 1.23 -1.06 8.25
CA LEU A 153 1.12 -0.65 9.64
C LEU A 153 -0.22 0.04 9.97
N GLU A 154 -0.83 0.78 9.03
CA GLU A 154 -2.20 1.28 9.17
C GLU A 154 -3.23 0.13 9.30
N SER A 155 -3.09 -0.92 8.49
CA SER A 155 -3.89 -2.14 8.59
C SER A 155 -3.76 -2.75 10.00
N GLU A 156 -2.52 -2.89 10.49
CA GLU A 156 -2.28 -3.39 11.86
C GLU A 156 -2.90 -2.50 12.93
N LYS A 157 -2.82 -1.17 12.81
CA LYS A 157 -3.45 -0.22 13.75
C LYS A 157 -4.97 -0.35 13.81
N ARG A 158 -5.62 -0.80 12.72
CA ARG A 158 -7.06 -1.11 12.66
C ARG A 158 -7.40 -2.53 13.14
N GLY A 159 -6.39 -3.34 13.47
CA GLY A 159 -6.56 -4.74 13.86
C GLY A 159 -6.73 -5.69 12.68
N GLU A 160 -6.44 -5.25 11.46
CA GLU A 160 -6.52 -6.02 10.22
C GLU A 160 -5.19 -6.75 9.97
N TYR A 161 -5.15 -8.06 10.26
CA TYR A 161 -3.95 -8.90 10.15
C TYR A 161 -4.03 -9.95 9.03
N GLN A 162 -4.78 -9.64 7.96
CA GLN A 162 -4.97 -10.53 6.81
C GLN A 162 -3.74 -10.53 5.89
N LEU A 163 -3.21 -11.71 5.56
CA LEU A 163 -2.07 -11.83 4.64
C LEU A 163 -2.40 -11.29 3.23
N SER A 164 -3.64 -11.42 2.78
CA SER A 164 -4.11 -10.93 1.48
C SER A 164 -3.93 -9.42 1.33
N ALA A 165 -4.15 -8.64 2.39
CA ALA A 165 -3.95 -7.20 2.37
C ALA A 165 -2.50 -6.84 2.04
N TYR A 166 -1.52 -7.46 2.69
CA TYR A 166 -0.10 -7.26 2.38
C TYR A 166 0.26 -7.70 0.96
N GLN A 167 -0.29 -8.82 0.48
CA GLN A 167 -0.07 -9.25 -0.90
C GLN A 167 -0.65 -8.25 -1.91
N GLU A 168 -1.78 -7.63 -1.58
CA GLU A 168 -2.40 -6.58 -2.39
C GLU A 168 -1.57 -5.29 -2.38
N PHE A 169 -1.10 -4.83 -1.22
CA PHE A 169 -0.17 -3.70 -1.12
C PHE A 169 1.11 -3.95 -1.93
N ALA A 170 1.71 -5.14 -1.80
CA ALA A 170 2.93 -5.49 -2.52
C ALA A 170 2.69 -5.48 -4.05
N ARG A 171 1.56 -6.00 -4.52
CA ARG A 171 1.18 -5.92 -5.95
C ARG A 171 0.96 -4.47 -6.38
N GLY A 172 0.24 -3.69 -5.59
CA GLY A 172 -0.06 -2.28 -5.83
C GLY A 172 1.19 -1.42 -5.98
N PHE A 173 2.10 -1.51 -5.03
CA PHE A 173 3.36 -0.79 -5.03
C PHE A 173 4.45 -1.49 -5.87
N SER A 174 4.14 -2.59 -6.56
CA SER A 174 5.07 -3.34 -7.40
C SER A 174 6.34 -3.81 -6.66
N ILE A 175 6.18 -4.29 -5.43
CA ILE A 175 7.27 -4.74 -4.56
C ILE A 175 7.42 -6.25 -4.66
N SER A 176 8.64 -6.69 -5.00
CA SER A 176 9.09 -8.07 -4.79
C SER A 176 9.75 -8.23 -3.42
N GLY A 177 9.81 -9.45 -2.90
CA GLY A 177 10.58 -9.74 -1.68
C GLY A 177 9.99 -9.18 -0.39
N TYR A 178 8.74 -8.69 -0.39
CA TYR A 178 8.08 -8.07 0.77
C TYR A 178 8.08 -8.97 2.02
N SER A 179 8.13 -10.30 1.87
CA SER A 179 8.36 -11.28 2.94
C SER A 179 9.53 -10.92 3.87
N ARG A 180 10.57 -10.24 3.37
CA ARG A 180 11.69 -9.77 4.20
C ARG A 180 11.28 -8.67 5.20
N MET A 181 10.22 -7.92 4.92
CA MET A 181 9.65 -6.92 5.81
C MET A 181 8.62 -7.50 6.78
N MET A 182 8.11 -8.71 6.52
CA MET A 182 7.12 -9.40 7.35
C MET A 182 7.79 -10.11 8.53
N ALA A 183 7.24 -9.97 9.73
CA ALA A 183 7.62 -10.81 10.88
C ALA A 183 6.80 -12.11 10.94
N SER A 184 5.57 -12.07 10.44
CA SER A 184 4.69 -13.23 10.29
C SER A 184 3.91 -13.12 8.98
N GLU A 185 3.81 -14.24 8.25
CA GLU A 185 2.95 -14.39 7.07
C GLU A 185 1.82 -15.40 7.34
N ARG A 186 1.52 -15.70 8.62
CA ARG A 186 0.43 -16.61 8.97
C ARG A 186 -0.91 -15.93 8.68
N ALA A 187 -1.86 -16.66 8.10
CA ALA A 187 -3.22 -16.15 7.88
C ALA A 187 -3.82 -15.61 9.19
N ASN A 188 -4.49 -14.46 9.11
CA ASN A 188 -5.10 -13.72 10.23
C ASN A 188 -4.15 -13.37 11.39
N ALA A 189 -2.85 -13.47 11.17
CA ALA A 189 -1.80 -13.08 12.10
C ALA A 189 -0.56 -12.55 11.33
N ALA A 190 -0.78 -12.00 10.13
CA ALA A 190 0.27 -11.43 9.31
C ALA A 190 0.64 -10.06 9.87
N ARG A 191 1.92 -9.78 10.04
CA ARG A 191 2.40 -8.48 10.56
C ARG A 191 3.81 -8.15 10.07
N LEU A 192 4.12 -6.86 10.06
CA LEU A 192 5.43 -6.32 9.73
C LEU A 192 6.43 -6.51 10.88
N LYS A 193 7.71 -6.49 10.53
CA LYS A 193 8.81 -6.38 11.49
C LYS A 193 8.85 -4.98 12.07
N THR A 194 9.04 -4.88 13.38
CA THR A 194 9.36 -3.59 14.02
C THR A 194 10.80 -3.14 13.70
N PRO A 195 11.17 -1.88 13.96
CA PRO A 195 12.56 -1.43 13.87
C PRO A 195 13.54 -2.34 14.62
N PHE A 196 13.17 -2.73 15.85
CA PHE A 196 14.00 -3.60 16.67
C PHE A 196 14.14 -5.01 16.09
N GLU A 197 13.03 -5.58 15.61
CA GLU A 197 13.05 -6.89 14.95
C GLU A 197 13.81 -6.87 13.65
N MET A 198 13.77 -5.78 12.88
CA MET A 198 14.51 -5.63 11.63
C MET A 198 16.02 -5.49 11.87
N ALA A 199 16.41 -4.78 12.93
CA ALA A 199 17.79 -4.57 13.37
C ALA A 199 18.71 -4.04 12.24
N GLY A 200 19.99 -4.41 12.27
CA GLY A 200 20.97 -4.12 11.21
C GLY A 200 20.93 -5.07 10.01
N ARG A 201 19.85 -5.83 9.80
CA ARG A 201 19.79 -6.78 8.67
C ARG A 201 19.67 -6.04 7.35
N THR A 202 20.41 -6.52 6.35
CA THR A 202 20.32 -6.02 4.97
C THR A 202 19.08 -6.58 4.28
N ILE A 203 18.31 -5.71 3.62
CA ILE A 203 17.07 -6.07 2.92
C ILE A 203 17.18 -5.64 1.44
N ARG A 204 18.18 -6.19 0.74
CA ARG A 204 18.40 -5.92 -0.69
C ARG A 204 17.36 -6.54 -1.61
N ASP A 205 16.65 -7.57 -1.14
CA ASP A 205 15.60 -8.25 -1.91
C ASP A 205 14.34 -7.37 -2.09
N VAL A 206 14.21 -6.31 -1.30
CA VAL A 206 13.12 -5.33 -1.39
C VAL A 206 13.65 -4.10 -2.12
N PRO A 207 13.12 -3.77 -3.32
CA PRO A 207 13.58 -2.63 -4.10
C PRO A 207 13.55 -1.32 -3.30
N ASP A 208 14.64 -0.57 -3.42
CA ASP A 208 14.83 0.79 -2.87
C ASP A 208 14.70 0.96 -1.35
N PHE A 209 14.34 -0.09 -0.61
CA PHE A 209 14.12 0.01 0.84
C PHE A 209 15.43 0.17 1.62
N GLU A 210 16.49 -0.54 1.26
CA GLU A 210 17.75 -0.53 2.02
C GLU A 210 18.36 0.89 2.15
N ASN A 211 18.18 1.74 1.14
CA ASN A 211 18.69 3.12 1.10
C ASN A 211 17.60 4.16 1.37
N SER A 212 16.42 3.73 1.83
CA SER A 212 15.27 4.59 2.08
C SER A 212 15.41 5.38 3.39
N VAL A 213 14.65 6.47 3.52
CA VAL A 213 14.65 7.30 4.74
C VAL A 213 14.16 6.47 5.92
N MET A 214 13.09 5.69 5.72
CA MET A 214 12.52 4.82 6.75
C MET A 214 13.52 3.77 7.22
N ARG A 215 14.31 3.17 6.32
CA ARG A 215 15.31 2.16 6.73
C ARG A 215 16.38 2.76 7.63
N THR A 216 16.85 3.98 7.32
CA THR A 216 17.80 4.70 8.19
C THR A 216 17.16 5.05 9.53
N ILE A 217 15.90 5.48 9.56
CA ILE A 217 15.14 5.71 10.81
C ILE A 217 15.05 4.41 11.62
N PHE A 218 14.73 3.27 10.98
CA PHE A 218 14.63 1.97 11.64
C PHE A 218 15.93 1.57 12.31
N HIS A 219 17.04 1.76 11.60
CA HIS A 219 18.35 1.46 12.14
C HIS A 219 18.72 2.44 13.26
N GLY A 220 18.40 3.73 13.12
CA GLY A 220 18.54 4.71 14.19
C GLY A 220 17.78 4.32 15.46
N ILE A 221 16.51 3.92 15.33
CA ILE A 221 15.69 3.42 16.45
C ILE A 221 16.35 2.20 17.09
N TYR A 222 16.77 1.22 16.29
CA TYR A 222 17.47 0.03 16.80
C TYR A 222 18.75 0.38 17.57
N VAL A 223 19.57 1.30 17.04
CA VAL A 223 20.80 1.80 17.70
C VAL A 223 20.44 2.49 19.02
N GLY A 224 19.45 3.37 19.02
CA GLY A 224 19.00 4.06 20.23
C GLY A 224 18.54 3.09 21.32
N ILE A 225 17.74 2.09 20.97
CA ILE A 225 17.27 1.07 21.94
C ILE A 225 18.45 0.26 22.48
N LYS A 226 19.38 -0.15 21.62
CA LYS A 226 20.58 -0.90 22.02
C LYS A 226 21.51 -0.12 22.94
N GLU A 227 21.60 1.18 22.74
CA GLU A 227 22.41 2.12 23.54
C GLU A 227 21.57 2.72 24.67
N GLU A 228 20.90 1.86 25.47
CA GLU A 228 20.16 2.25 26.68
C GLU A 228 19.09 3.33 26.45
N MET A 229 18.29 3.18 25.40
CA MET A 229 17.27 4.16 25.01
C MET A 229 17.84 5.58 24.75
N SER A 230 19.01 5.68 24.12
CA SER A 230 19.66 6.97 23.81
C SER A 230 19.19 7.59 22.48
N PRO A 231 18.36 8.66 22.48
CA PRO A 231 17.97 9.35 21.26
C PRO A 231 19.14 10.09 20.60
N GLN A 232 20.17 10.46 21.38
CA GLN A 232 21.35 11.16 20.84
C GLN A 232 22.21 10.23 19.98
N LYS A 233 22.35 8.95 20.37
CA LYS A 233 23.03 7.94 19.55
C LYS A 233 22.24 7.64 18.28
N ALA A 234 20.91 7.49 18.40
CA ALA A 234 20.02 7.31 17.25
C ALA A 234 20.10 8.48 16.27
N LEU A 235 20.02 9.72 16.76
CA LEU A 235 20.12 10.93 15.94
C LEU A 235 21.49 11.06 15.28
N GLY A 236 22.57 10.84 16.03
CA GLY A 236 23.94 10.86 15.51
C GLY A 236 24.14 9.83 14.39
N PHE A 237 23.61 8.62 14.56
CA PHE A 237 23.58 7.61 13.51
C PHE A 237 22.84 8.10 12.26
N MET A 238 21.63 8.65 12.41
CA MET A 238 20.85 9.13 11.27
C MET A 238 21.54 10.27 10.51
N LYS A 239 22.20 11.19 11.22
CA LYS A 239 22.94 12.30 10.58
C LYS A 239 24.14 11.83 9.79
N ASN A 240 24.77 10.73 10.21
CA ASN A 240 25.93 10.14 9.52
C ASN A 240 25.51 9.31 8.29
N GLU A 241 24.42 8.55 8.41
CA GLU A 241 24.01 7.57 7.40
C GLU A 241 23.00 8.10 6.38
N LEU A 242 22.21 9.13 6.71
CA LEU A 242 21.21 9.69 5.80
C LEU A 242 21.82 10.83 4.97
N PRO A 243 21.92 10.68 3.63
CA PRO A 243 22.27 11.78 2.77
C PRO A 243 21.22 12.89 2.89
N ASP A 244 21.67 14.14 3.01
CA ASP A 244 20.79 15.31 3.12
C ASP A 244 19.75 15.19 4.27
N TYR A 245 20.22 14.85 5.47
CA TYR A 245 19.39 14.84 6.68
C TYR A 245 18.55 16.11 6.86
N TRP A 246 19.15 17.29 6.59
CA TRP A 246 18.48 18.58 6.75
C TRP A 246 17.33 18.77 5.77
N GLY A 247 17.52 18.47 4.48
CA GLY A 247 16.45 18.52 3.49
C GLY A 247 15.34 17.50 3.75
N ARG A 248 15.68 16.36 4.37
CA ARG A 248 14.73 15.27 4.69
C ARG A 248 14.07 15.40 6.06
N ARG A 249 14.36 16.46 6.83
CA ARG A 249 13.92 16.60 8.23
C ARG A 249 12.40 16.52 8.40
N GLU A 250 11.63 17.13 7.49
CA GLU A 250 10.17 17.08 7.58
C GLU A 250 9.62 15.66 7.31
N MET A 251 10.18 14.95 6.33
CA MET A 251 9.86 13.54 6.09
C MET A 251 10.17 12.69 7.33
N ILE A 252 11.35 12.87 7.94
CA ILE A 252 11.75 12.16 9.15
C ILE A 252 10.75 12.39 10.28
N ARG A 253 10.38 13.66 10.53
CA ARG A 253 9.40 14.03 11.57
C ARG A 253 8.06 13.37 11.33
N LYS A 254 7.57 13.33 10.09
CA LYS A 254 6.29 12.68 9.75
C LYS A 254 6.32 11.17 9.95
N ILE A 255 7.39 10.51 9.52
CA ILE A 255 7.56 9.07 9.73
C ILE A 255 7.63 8.74 11.23
N LEU A 256 8.42 9.49 12.01
CA LEU A 256 8.52 9.29 13.45
C LEU A 256 7.19 9.55 14.16
N ALA A 257 6.49 10.63 13.83
CA ALA A 257 5.17 10.92 14.38
C ALA A 257 4.17 9.80 14.07
N PHE A 258 4.22 9.24 12.86
CA PHE A 258 3.40 8.08 12.51
C PHE A 258 3.72 6.85 13.39
N PHE A 259 4.98 6.59 13.74
CA PHE A 259 5.35 5.51 14.65
C PHE A 259 4.97 5.77 16.11
N VAL A 260 4.96 7.02 16.56
CA VAL A 260 4.47 7.38 17.90
C VAL A 260 3.00 7.04 18.03
N ASP A 261 2.18 7.37 17.03
CA ASP A 261 0.74 7.07 16.99
C ASP A 261 0.42 5.56 17.00
N VAL A 262 1.39 4.70 16.71
CA VAL A 262 1.25 3.24 16.85
C VAL A 262 1.10 2.82 18.32
N ARG A 263 1.73 3.56 19.25
CA ARG A 263 1.69 3.25 20.69
C ARG A 263 0.28 3.31 21.26
N ASP A 264 -0.58 4.16 20.72
CA ASP A 264 -1.90 4.43 21.31
C ASP A 264 -2.93 3.34 20.97
N ARG A 265 -2.50 2.27 20.29
CA ARG A 265 -3.32 1.13 19.86
C ARG A 265 -2.95 -0.12 20.67
N GLY A 266 -3.88 -0.61 21.50
CA GLY A 266 -3.61 -1.72 22.43
C GLY A 266 -3.15 -3.03 21.76
N ASN A 267 -3.57 -3.30 20.53
CA ASN A 267 -3.14 -4.47 19.75
C ASN A 267 -1.66 -4.40 19.29
N MET A 268 -1.05 -3.21 19.32
CA MET A 268 0.34 -3.00 18.91
C MET A 268 1.34 -3.12 20.08
N HIS A 269 0.86 -2.95 21.32
CA HIS A 269 1.68 -2.98 22.54
C HIS A 269 2.62 -4.20 22.65
N PRO A 270 2.21 -5.43 22.29
CA PRO A 270 3.07 -6.60 22.50
C PRO A 270 4.40 -6.58 21.73
N HIS A 271 4.52 -5.77 20.67
CA HIS A 271 5.69 -5.79 19.79
C HIS A 271 6.23 -4.41 19.42
N TRP A 272 5.47 -3.32 19.61
CA TRP A 272 5.90 -1.96 19.24
C TRP A 272 6.36 -1.07 20.39
N THR A 273 6.12 -1.42 21.65
CA THR A 273 6.33 -0.52 22.80
C THR A 273 7.69 0.18 22.79
N GLU A 274 8.80 -0.56 22.77
CA GLU A 274 10.15 0.03 22.78
C GLU A 274 10.45 0.84 21.51
N SER A 275 9.98 0.39 20.35
CA SER A 275 10.20 1.08 19.08
C SER A 275 9.44 2.41 19.01
N ALA A 276 8.23 2.46 19.55
CA ALA A 276 7.42 3.66 19.61
C ALA A 276 7.97 4.66 20.66
N GLU A 277 8.44 4.18 21.80
CA GLU A 277 9.10 5.01 22.82
C GLU A 277 10.36 5.67 22.27
N MET A 278 11.24 4.90 21.63
CA MET A 278 12.42 5.47 20.97
C MET A 278 12.04 6.42 19.83
N ALA A 279 11.00 6.12 19.06
CA ALA A 279 10.52 7.02 18.01
C ALA A 279 10.04 8.37 18.57
N GLU A 280 9.40 8.38 19.75
CA GLU A 280 8.98 9.62 20.44
C GLU A 280 10.17 10.45 20.91
N LEU A 281 11.15 9.81 21.56
CA LEU A 281 12.38 10.47 22.00
C LEU A 281 13.14 11.05 20.80
N LEU A 282 13.23 10.28 19.72
CA LEU A 282 13.90 10.68 18.49
C LEU A 282 13.14 11.79 17.75
N LEU A 283 11.80 11.77 17.75
CA LEU A 283 10.98 12.84 17.20
C LEU A 283 11.24 14.17 17.93
N SER A 284 11.31 14.11 19.26
CA SER A 284 11.68 15.27 20.08
C SER A 284 13.10 15.74 19.75
N ALA A 285 14.07 14.84 19.66
CA ALA A 285 15.44 15.17 19.31
C ALA A 285 15.54 15.83 17.92
N VAL A 286 14.93 15.25 16.88
CA VAL A 286 14.90 15.81 15.52
C VAL A 286 14.17 17.16 15.48
N THR A 287 13.12 17.36 16.29
CA THR A 287 12.37 18.62 16.33
C THR A 287 13.18 19.75 16.99
N HIS A 288 14.03 19.43 17.97
CA HIS A 288 14.90 20.40 18.64
C HIS A 288 16.32 20.46 18.07
N ASP A 289 16.67 19.59 17.12
CA ASP A 289 17.95 19.60 16.40
C ASP A 289 17.99 20.84 15.48
N GLY A 290 18.56 21.93 15.99
CA GLY A 290 18.70 23.18 15.25
C GLY A 290 18.18 24.44 15.96
N VAL A 291 18.50 24.60 17.26
CA VAL A 291 19.04 25.87 17.77
C VAL A 291 20.56 25.73 17.81
#